data_AF-A0A8S2AFY5-F1
#
_entry.id   AF-A0A8S2AFY5-F1
#
_cell.length_a   1.000
_cell.length_b   1.000
_cell.length_c   1.000
_cell.angle_alpha   90.00
_cell.angle_beta   90.00
_cell.angle_gamma   90.00
#
_symmetry.space_group_name_H-M   'P 1'
#
loop_
_entity.id
_entity.type
_entity.pdbx_description
1 polymer ?
#
loop_
_entity_poly.entity_id
_entity_poly.type
_entity_poly.pdbx_seq_one_letter_code
_entity_poly.pdbx_strand_id
1 'polypeptide(L)'
;MHYARPLKVVHQEILRQHAVNLVAARLSRAEPPLRKEVVEYISDSNSHLWSMRKSRANLFRLSSVFSGLLGTGEWFQDICRWKKPVASTAIHVIYLVLVCSPEMILPVMSLCLFMLGVWNYRLRPRQPPHMDTRLSFADNIHPEELNEEFDTFPVSSQDPGIVKMRYERLRSIASRAQTVVGDIAGQGERVQALLSWRDPRATSIFMVLCLVSTVVLYVVPFKVFVLLAGLYIMRHPRFRGKTPPGLINFFRRLPAKTDCML
;
A
#
# COMPACT_ATOMS: atom_id res chain seq x y z
N MET A 1 22.09 -4.68 -23.72
CA MET A 1 22.60 -5.99 -23.23
C MET A 1 22.08 -6.35 -21.82
N HIS A 2 22.10 -5.46 -20.81
CA HIS A 2 21.66 -5.79 -19.42
C HIS A 2 20.16 -6.04 -19.20
N TYR A 3 19.27 -5.63 -20.12
CA TYR A 3 17.83 -5.91 -20.01
C TYR A 3 17.45 -7.36 -20.38
N ALA A 4 18.25 -8.02 -21.23
CA ALA A 4 17.99 -9.40 -21.66
C ALA A 4 18.49 -10.44 -20.65
N ARG A 5 19.51 -10.10 -19.85
CA ARG A 5 20.03 -10.90 -18.74
C ARG A 5 20.38 -9.98 -17.57
N PRO A 6 19.42 -9.70 -16.67
CA PRO A 6 19.68 -8.85 -15.52
C PRO A 6 20.70 -9.51 -14.60
N LEU A 7 21.61 -8.72 -14.06
CA LEU A 7 22.54 -9.17 -13.03
C LEU A 7 21.75 -9.50 -11.76
N LYS A 8 22.11 -10.58 -11.07
CA LYS A 8 21.53 -10.90 -9.76
C LYS A 8 21.86 -9.78 -8.77
N VAL A 9 20.93 -9.47 -7.87
CA VAL A 9 21.06 -8.40 -6.85
C VAL A 9 22.39 -8.49 -6.10
N VAL A 10 22.82 -9.71 -5.74
CA VAL A 10 24.10 -9.96 -5.06
C VAL A 10 25.31 -9.52 -5.90
N HIS A 11 25.30 -9.78 -7.21
CA HIS A 11 26.40 -9.38 -8.09
C HIS A 11 26.42 -7.87 -8.32
N GLN A 12 25.23 -7.24 -8.38
CA GLN A 12 25.13 -5.78 -8.47
C GLN A 12 25.71 -5.11 -7.22
N GLU A 13 25.45 -5.67 -6.03
CA GLU A 13 25.97 -5.13 -4.78
C GLU A 13 27.50 -5.25 -4.68
N ILE A 14 28.06 -6.39 -5.07
CA ILE A 14 29.52 -6.59 -5.13
C ILE A 14 30.18 -5.58 -6.09
N LEU A 15 29.62 -5.42 -7.29
CA LEU A 15 30.12 -4.48 -8.28
C LEU A 15 30.02 -3.02 -7.79
N ARG A 16 28.94 -2.69 -7.07
CA ARG A 16 28.74 -1.38 -6.48
C ARG A 16 29.80 -1.07 -5.42
N GLN A 17 30.06 -2.01 -4.50
CA GLN A 17 31.10 -1.85 -3.49
C GLN A 17 32.49 -1.66 -4.11
N HIS A 18 32.83 -2.43 -5.15
CA HIS A 18 34.10 -2.24 -5.87
C HIS A 18 34.18 -0.87 -6.56
N ALA A 19 33.10 -0.43 -7.21
CA ALA A 19 33.04 0.88 -7.84
C ALA A 19 33.22 2.01 -6.82
N VAL A 20 32.56 1.94 -5.66
CA VAL A 20 32.70 2.93 -4.59
C VAL A 20 34.12 2.99 -4.05
N ASN A 21 34.75 1.86 -3.77
CA ASN A 21 36.13 1.82 -3.30
C ASN A 21 37.10 2.42 -4.32
N LEU A 22 36.89 2.16 -5.61
CA LEU A 22 37.70 2.73 -6.68
C LEU A 22 37.51 4.25 -6.77
N VAL A 23 36.26 4.72 -6.74
CA VAL A 23 35.94 6.16 -6.79
C VAL A 23 36.49 6.88 -5.56
N ALA A 24 36.38 6.29 -4.37
CA ALA A 24 36.94 6.83 -3.14
C ALA A 24 38.48 6.95 -3.22
N ALA A 25 39.16 5.93 -3.77
CA ALA A 25 40.61 5.96 -3.97
C ALA A 25 41.06 7.00 -5.01
N ARG A 26 40.20 7.37 -5.97
CA ARG A 26 40.46 8.41 -6.97
C ARG A 26 40.21 9.79 -6.41
N LEU A 27 39.08 9.99 -5.72
CA LEU A 27 38.67 11.27 -5.15
C LEU A 27 39.49 11.68 -3.92
N SER A 28 40.13 10.73 -3.22
CA SER A 28 41.10 11.04 -2.16
C SER A 28 42.37 11.71 -2.69
N ARG A 29 42.64 11.62 -4.00
CA ARG A 29 43.78 12.24 -4.69
C ARG A 29 43.39 13.49 -5.48
N ALA A 30 42.11 13.88 -5.48
CA ALA A 30 41.64 15.10 -6.14
C ALA A 30 41.90 16.33 -5.26
N GLU A 31 41.86 17.53 -5.85
CA GLU A 31 41.92 18.81 -5.12
C GLU A 31 40.53 19.47 -5.17
N PRO A 32 39.80 19.59 -4.04
CA PRO A 32 40.14 19.15 -2.68
C PRO A 32 39.95 17.63 -2.45
N PRO A 33 40.75 17.01 -1.56
CA PRO A 33 40.70 15.58 -1.32
C PRO A 33 39.42 15.21 -0.55
N LEU A 34 38.63 14.29 -1.09
CA LEU A 34 37.43 13.78 -0.43
C LEU A 34 37.78 12.53 0.39
N ARG A 35 37.35 12.54 1.66
CA ARG A 35 37.44 11.36 2.52
C ARG A 35 36.58 10.23 1.98
N LYS A 36 37.04 8.99 2.19
CA LYS A 36 36.31 7.77 1.81
C LYS A 36 34.88 7.76 2.37
N GLU A 37 34.71 8.19 3.61
CA GLU A 37 33.41 8.32 4.29
C GLU A 37 32.42 9.20 3.51
N VAL A 38 32.90 10.32 2.97
CA VAL A 38 32.08 11.27 2.18
C VAL A 38 31.68 10.65 0.85
N VAL A 39 32.59 9.91 0.22
CA VAL A 39 32.31 9.22 -1.06
C VAL A 39 31.35 8.05 -0.87
N GLU A 40 31.49 7.30 0.22
CA GLU A 40 30.57 6.23 0.61
C GLU A 40 29.17 6.77 0.92
N TYR A 41 29.09 7.91 1.62
CA TYR A 41 27.83 8.61 1.89
C TYR A 41 27.16 9.12 0.60
N ILE A 42 27.91 9.79 -0.28
CA ILE A 42 27.38 10.32 -1.56
C ILE A 42 26.94 9.19 -2.49
N SER A 43 27.66 8.06 -2.48
CA SER A 43 27.32 6.90 -3.32
C SER A 43 26.25 5.98 -2.70
N ASP A 44 25.69 6.36 -1.54
CA ASP A 44 24.73 5.57 -0.76
C ASP A 44 25.21 4.11 -0.58
N SER A 45 26.51 3.88 -0.40
CA SER A 45 27.11 2.53 -0.34
C SER A 45 26.51 1.66 0.77
N ASN A 46 25.95 2.29 1.80
CA ASN A 46 25.25 1.64 2.91
C ASN A 46 23.72 1.61 2.73
N SER A 47 23.20 1.68 1.50
CA SER A 47 21.76 1.61 1.21
C SER A 47 21.08 0.32 1.70
N HIS A 48 21.83 -0.79 1.81
CA HIS A 48 21.34 -2.07 2.31
C HIS A 48 21.23 -2.10 3.85
N LEU A 49 21.84 -1.15 4.57
CA LEU A 49 21.67 -1.05 6.01
C LEU A 49 20.25 -0.56 6.32
N TRP A 50 19.59 -1.28 7.22
CA TRP A 50 18.27 -0.88 7.70
C TRP A 50 18.40 0.39 8.54
N SER A 51 17.57 1.38 8.24
CA SER A 51 17.44 2.61 9.03
C SER A 51 15.96 2.93 9.24
N MET A 52 15.63 3.34 10.47
CA MET A 52 14.29 3.76 10.84
C MET A 52 13.81 4.95 10.01
N ARG A 53 14.69 5.91 9.72
CA ARG A 53 14.40 7.10 8.92
C ARG A 53 14.11 6.73 7.46
N LYS A 54 14.95 5.89 6.85
CA LYS A 54 14.75 5.38 5.47
C LYS A 54 13.42 4.63 5.34
N SER A 55 13.08 3.80 6.33
CA SER A 55 11.78 3.10 6.38
C SER A 55 10.60 4.07 6.45
N ARG A 56 10.66 5.09 7.33
CA ARG A 56 9.63 6.13 7.44
C ARG A 56 9.49 6.96 6.17
N ALA A 57 10.60 7.36 5.55
CA ALA A 57 10.58 8.09 4.28
C ALA A 57 9.91 7.26 3.17
N ASN A 58 10.24 5.97 3.06
CA ASN A 58 9.59 5.07 2.11
C ASN A 58 8.09 4.88 2.41
N LEU A 59 7.70 4.77 3.68
CA LEU A 59 6.28 4.72 4.08
C LEU A 59 5.55 6.02 3.77
N PHE A 60 6.19 7.18 3.96
CA PHE A 60 5.60 8.47 3.60
C PHE A 60 5.42 8.60 2.09
N ARG A 61 6.42 8.19 1.31
CA ARG A 61 6.31 8.12 -0.17
C ARG A 61 5.18 7.19 -0.58
N LEU A 62 5.09 6.01 0.03
CA LEU A 62 4.00 5.07 -0.22
C LEU A 62 2.64 5.69 0.14
N SER A 63 2.53 6.33 1.30
CA SER A 63 1.33 7.05 1.73
C SER A 63 0.95 8.18 0.76
N SER A 64 1.92 8.91 0.20
CA SER A 64 1.67 9.95 -0.80
C SER A 64 1.13 9.39 -2.13
N VAL A 65 1.51 8.17 -2.50
CA VAL A 65 0.93 7.47 -3.65
C VAL A 65 -0.48 6.99 -3.34
N PHE A 66 -0.70 6.50 -2.12
CA PHE A 66 -2.01 6.06 -1.66
C PHE A 66 -2.97 7.20 -1.32
N SER A 67 -2.49 8.41 -1.02
CA SER A 67 -3.36 9.52 -0.63
C SER A 67 -4.34 9.90 -1.75
N GLY A 68 -3.92 9.82 -3.01
CA GLY A 68 -4.81 9.98 -4.17
C GLY A 68 -5.87 8.87 -4.25
N LEU A 69 -5.50 7.62 -3.98
CA LEU A 69 -6.42 6.48 -3.93
C LEU A 69 -7.41 6.59 -2.77
N LEU A 70 -6.92 6.96 -1.58
CA LEU A 70 -7.74 7.19 -0.39
C LEU A 70 -8.71 8.36 -0.60
N GLY A 71 -8.24 9.46 -1.18
CA GLY A 71 -9.08 10.61 -1.53
C GLY A 71 -10.17 10.26 -2.57
N THR A 72 -9.86 9.39 -3.53
CA THR A 72 -10.86 8.85 -4.47
C THR A 72 -11.89 8.00 -3.74
N GLY A 73 -11.46 7.20 -2.74
CA GLY A 73 -12.34 6.42 -1.88
C GLY A 73 -13.29 7.29 -1.04
N GLU A 74 -12.78 8.35 -0.43
CA GLU A 74 -13.58 9.32 0.32
C GLU A 74 -14.58 10.05 -0.59
N TRP A 75 -14.15 10.47 -1.78
CA TRP A 75 -15.05 11.06 -2.79
C TRP A 75 -16.16 10.11 -3.22
N PHE A 76 -15.82 8.83 -3.47
CA PHE A 76 -16.81 7.79 -3.77
C PHE A 76 -17.76 7.56 -2.60
N GLN A 77 -17.26 7.61 -1.37
CA GLN A 77 -18.10 7.52 -0.18
C GLN A 77 -19.05 8.72 -0.05
N ASP A 78 -18.60 9.93 -0.37
CA ASP A 78 -19.44 11.13 -0.40
C ASP A 78 -20.58 11.03 -1.45
N ILE A 79 -20.31 10.41 -2.60
CA ILE A 79 -21.31 10.11 -3.62
C ILE A 79 -22.33 9.10 -3.11
N CYS A 80 -21.86 8.02 -2.46
CA CYS A 80 -22.70 7.00 -1.85
C CYS A 80 -23.53 7.54 -0.67
N ARG A 81 -23.04 8.58 0.03
CA ARG A 81 -23.79 9.31 1.07
C ARG A 81 -24.77 10.32 0.49
N TRP A 82 -24.80 10.52 -0.82
CA TRP A 82 -25.68 11.46 -1.53
C TRP A 82 -25.55 12.91 -1.02
N LYS A 83 -24.33 13.31 -0.63
CA LYS A 83 -24.04 14.66 -0.10
C LYS A 83 -24.37 15.77 -1.09
N LYS A 84 -24.15 15.51 -2.39
CA LYS A 84 -24.53 16.38 -3.52
C LYS A 84 -25.44 15.59 -4.47
N PRO A 85 -26.78 15.70 -4.36
CA PRO A 85 -27.70 14.80 -5.06
C PRO A 85 -27.56 14.91 -6.59
N VAL A 86 -27.38 16.12 -7.13
CA VAL A 86 -27.20 16.32 -8.59
C VAL A 86 -25.94 15.61 -9.10
N ALA A 87 -24.83 15.73 -8.38
CA ALA A 87 -23.57 15.06 -8.75
C ALA A 87 -23.69 13.54 -8.62
N SER A 88 -24.30 13.05 -7.53
CA SER A 88 -24.56 11.62 -7.37
C SER A 88 -25.43 11.08 -8.51
N THR A 89 -26.53 11.74 -8.86
CA THR A 89 -27.39 11.33 -9.99
C THR A 89 -26.64 11.32 -11.31
N ALA A 90 -25.82 12.35 -11.60
CA ALA A 90 -25.01 12.39 -12.82
C ALA A 90 -24.05 11.17 -12.90
N ILE A 91 -23.43 10.78 -11.79
CA ILE A 91 -22.54 9.61 -11.75
C ILE A 91 -23.31 8.31 -11.96
N HIS A 92 -24.54 8.19 -11.45
CA HIS A 92 -25.38 7.03 -11.74
C HIS A 92 -25.73 6.93 -13.24
N VAL A 93 -26.01 8.07 -13.89
CA VAL A 93 -26.26 8.11 -15.33
C VAL A 93 -25.00 7.72 -16.12
N ILE A 94 -23.85 8.31 -15.80
CA ILE A 94 -22.55 7.95 -16.43
C ILE A 94 -22.27 6.46 -16.25
N TYR A 95 -22.45 5.94 -15.04
CA TYR A 95 -22.28 4.54 -14.72
C TYR A 95 -23.19 3.63 -15.57
N LEU A 96 -24.47 3.98 -15.69
CA LEU A 96 -25.42 3.21 -16.50
C LEU A 96 -25.01 3.18 -17.98
N VAL A 97 -24.62 4.32 -18.55
CA VAL A 97 -24.10 4.41 -19.92
C VAL A 97 -22.86 3.51 -20.10
N LEU A 98 -21.93 3.53 -19.14
CA LEU A 98 -20.70 2.73 -19.18
C LEU A 98 -20.97 1.22 -19.13
N VAL A 99 -21.98 0.80 -18.36
CA VAL A 99 -22.38 -0.62 -18.25
C VAL A 99 -23.15 -1.08 -19.49
N CYS A 100 -23.99 -0.23 -20.07
CA CYS A 100 -24.68 -0.53 -21.32
C CYS A 100 -23.68 -0.75 -22.48
N SER A 101 -22.62 0.07 -22.52
CA SER A 101 -21.61 0.08 -23.58
C SER A 101 -20.20 -0.18 -23.05
N PRO A 102 -19.83 -1.45 -22.75
CA PRO A 102 -18.52 -1.78 -22.17
C PRO A 102 -17.34 -1.48 -23.11
N GLU A 103 -17.58 -1.44 -24.43
CA GLU A 103 -16.59 -1.04 -25.44
C GLU A 103 -16.08 0.39 -25.21
N MET A 104 -16.90 1.25 -24.58
CA MET A 104 -16.53 2.63 -24.24
C MET A 104 -15.64 2.75 -23.01
N ILE A 105 -15.46 1.68 -22.22
CA ILE A 105 -14.65 1.74 -20.99
C ILE A 105 -13.20 2.09 -21.33
N LEU A 106 -12.60 1.41 -22.30
CA LEU A 106 -11.19 1.60 -22.66
C LEU A 106 -10.93 3.01 -23.24
N PRO A 107 -11.74 3.54 -24.18
CA PRO A 107 -11.66 4.93 -24.63
C PRO A 107 -11.86 5.97 -23.52
N VAL A 108 -12.82 5.77 -22.62
CA VAL A 108 -13.07 6.72 -21.52
C VAL A 108 -11.88 6.72 -20.55
N MET A 109 -11.32 5.55 -20.23
CA MET A 109 -10.15 5.46 -19.35
C MET A 109 -8.91 6.10 -19.97
N SER A 110 -8.67 5.90 -21.27
CA SER A 110 -7.54 6.55 -21.95
C SER A 110 -7.71 8.07 -22.01
N LEU A 111 -8.93 8.55 -22.28
CA LEU A 111 -9.25 9.99 -22.26
C LEU A 111 -9.06 10.58 -20.85
N CYS A 112 -9.52 9.89 -19.80
CA CYS A 112 -9.33 10.31 -18.41
C CYS A 112 -7.84 10.42 -18.04
N LEU A 113 -7.04 9.42 -18.40
CA LEU A 113 -5.58 9.44 -18.17
C LEU A 113 -4.90 10.56 -18.94
N PHE A 114 -5.31 10.81 -20.19
CA PHE A 114 -4.80 11.91 -21.00
C PHE A 114 -5.13 13.27 -20.36
N MET A 115 -6.39 13.50 -19.98
CA MET A 115 -6.82 14.74 -19.32
C MET A 115 -6.11 14.95 -17.97
N LEU A 116 -5.93 13.88 -17.19
CA LEU A 116 -5.16 13.92 -15.95
C LEU A 116 -3.69 14.28 -16.24
N GLY A 117 -3.09 13.72 -17.28
CA GLY A 117 -1.73 14.05 -17.73
C GLY A 117 -1.60 15.52 -18.14
N VAL A 118 -2.54 16.05 -18.92
CA VAL A 118 -2.56 17.46 -19.32
C VAL A 118 -2.76 18.38 -18.11
N TRP A 119 -3.64 18.02 -17.18
CA TRP A 119 -3.85 18.76 -15.94
C TRP A 119 -2.59 18.79 -15.08
N ASN A 120 -1.95 17.64 -14.89
CA ASN A 120 -0.70 17.53 -14.15
C ASN A 120 0.47 18.25 -14.85
N TYR A 121 0.46 18.31 -16.17
CA TYR A 121 1.44 19.11 -16.92
C TYR A 121 1.34 20.60 -16.61
N ARG A 122 0.11 21.13 -16.47
CA ARG A 122 -0.10 22.53 -16.06
C ARG A 122 0.36 22.80 -14.63
N LEU A 123 0.18 21.83 -13.73
CA LEU A 123 0.57 21.90 -12.32
C LEU A 123 2.02 21.47 -12.08
N ARG A 124 2.80 21.23 -13.14
CA ARG A 124 4.16 20.71 -13.03
C ARG A 124 5.05 21.70 -12.27
N PRO A 125 5.79 21.23 -11.24
CA PRO A 125 6.83 22.02 -10.61
C PRO A 125 7.86 22.49 -11.65
N ARG A 126 8.13 23.80 -11.68
CA ARG A 126 9.07 24.41 -12.65
C ARG A 126 10.50 24.51 -12.12
N GLN A 127 10.70 24.22 -10.84
CA GLN A 127 12.01 24.26 -10.19
C GLN A 127 12.75 22.94 -10.45
N PRO A 128 14.10 22.99 -10.59
CA PRO A 128 14.90 21.77 -10.72
C PRO A 128 14.69 20.88 -9.49
N PRO A 129 14.80 19.54 -9.62
CA PRO A 129 14.65 18.64 -8.50
C PRO A 129 15.74 18.92 -7.46
N HIS A 130 15.38 19.69 -6.44
CA HIS A 130 16.19 19.90 -5.25
C HIS A 130 16.02 18.70 -4.30
N MET A 131 17.00 18.51 -3.43
CA MET A 131 16.89 17.51 -2.38
C MET A 131 15.78 17.92 -1.42
N ASP A 132 14.59 17.34 -1.59
CA ASP A 132 13.44 17.63 -0.75
C ASP A 132 13.66 17.05 0.65
N THR A 133 14.03 17.92 1.59
CA THR A 133 14.25 17.56 3.00
C THR A 133 12.99 16.95 3.64
N ARG A 134 11.80 17.36 3.20
CA ARG A 134 10.53 16.73 3.64
C ARG A 134 10.36 15.30 3.10
N LEU A 135 10.75 15.05 1.86
CA LEU A 135 10.62 13.74 1.22
C LEU A 135 11.59 12.71 1.82
N SER A 136 12.79 13.17 2.19
CA SER A 136 13.80 12.38 2.90
C SER A 136 13.56 12.31 4.42
N PHE A 137 12.46 12.90 4.91
CA PHE A 137 12.12 13.02 6.32
C PHE A 137 13.20 13.72 7.17
N ALA A 138 14.00 14.59 6.53
CA ALA A 138 15.12 15.29 7.14
C ALA A 138 14.71 16.43 8.10
N ASP A 139 13.52 17.02 7.92
CA ASP A 139 13.05 18.13 8.76
C ASP A 139 12.53 17.69 10.14
N ASN A 140 12.16 16.42 10.30
CA ASN A 140 11.64 15.84 11.56
C ASN A 140 12.57 14.73 12.07
N ILE A 141 13.89 14.90 11.90
CA ILE A 141 14.87 13.93 12.39
C ILE A 141 14.99 14.05 13.90
N HIS A 142 14.77 12.94 14.60
CA HIS A 142 15.23 12.82 15.98
C HIS A 142 16.76 12.65 15.96
N PRO A 143 17.55 13.40 16.75
CA PRO A 143 19.02 13.38 16.67
C PRO A 143 19.64 11.98 16.78
N GLU A 144 18.96 11.06 17.44
CA GLU A 144 19.39 9.67 17.57
C GLU A 144 19.18 8.80 16.32
N GLU A 145 18.22 9.15 15.45
CA GLU A 145 18.00 8.50 14.14
C GLU A 145 19.11 8.90 13.16
N LEU A 146 19.66 10.12 13.32
CA LEU A 146 20.84 10.56 12.60
C LEU A 146 22.08 9.80 13.07
N ASN A 147 22.24 9.66 14.39
CA ASN A 147 23.37 8.94 14.97
C ASN A 147 23.37 7.45 14.56
N GLU A 148 22.21 6.81 14.42
CA GLU A 148 22.07 5.44 13.91
C GLU A 148 22.57 5.28 12.45
N GLU A 149 22.48 6.31 11.62
CA GLU A 149 22.92 6.26 10.22
C GLU A 149 24.41 6.55 10.04
N PHE A 150 25.03 7.30 10.96
CA PHE A 150 26.45 7.64 10.91
C PHE A 150 27.34 6.70 11.74
N ASP A 151 26.79 5.92 12.68
CA ASP A 151 27.53 4.89 13.40
C ASP A 151 27.80 3.67 12.51
N THR A 152 28.98 3.63 11.89
CA THR A 152 29.41 2.54 11.01
C THR A 152 29.84 1.29 11.80
N PHE A 153 30.08 1.38 13.12
CA PHE A 153 30.47 0.25 13.97
C PHE A 153 29.96 0.39 15.42
N PRO A 154 29.60 -0.73 16.09
CA PRO A 154 28.91 -0.71 17.37
C PRO A 154 29.93 -0.59 18.52
N VAL A 155 30.53 0.59 18.74
CA VAL A 155 31.48 0.74 19.87
C VAL A 155 31.37 2.07 20.61
N SER A 156 30.99 3.16 19.97
CA SER A 156 30.95 4.46 20.63
C SER A 156 29.59 4.73 21.27
N SER A 157 29.48 4.57 22.60
CA SER A 157 28.46 5.18 23.47
C SER A 157 27.06 4.54 23.58
N GLN A 158 26.97 3.21 23.81
CA GLN A 158 25.70 2.63 24.28
C GLN A 158 25.48 2.94 25.78
N ASP A 159 24.89 4.08 26.09
CA ASP A 159 24.08 4.17 27.31
C ASP A 159 22.97 3.10 27.20
N PRO A 160 22.85 2.15 28.14
CA PRO A 160 21.81 1.12 28.11
C PRO A 160 20.39 1.70 27.97
N GLY A 161 20.16 2.95 28.41
CA GLY A 161 18.89 3.66 28.22
C GLY A 161 18.51 3.87 26.75
N ILE A 162 19.47 4.24 25.90
CA ILE A 162 19.23 4.53 24.46
C ILE A 162 18.92 3.24 23.71
N VAL A 163 19.64 2.16 24.02
CA VAL A 163 19.39 0.83 23.42
C VAL A 163 18.01 0.33 23.79
N LYS A 164 17.61 0.46 25.06
CA LYS A 164 16.28 0.10 25.53
C LYS A 164 15.21 0.90 24.79
N MET A 165 15.38 2.21 24.63
CA MET A 165 14.40 3.03 23.93
C MET A 165 14.26 2.66 22.45
N ARG A 166 15.36 2.39 21.73
CA ARG A 166 15.33 1.92 20.33
C ARG A 166 14.61 0.58 20.21
N TYR A 167 14.90 -0.35 21.13
CA TYR A 167 14.23 -1.64 21.19
C TYR A 167 12.73 -1.50 21.45
N GLU A 168 12.31 -0.68 22.42
CA GLU A 168 10.89 -0.44 22.72
C GLU A 168 10.16 0.19 21.52
N ARG A 169 10.81 1.10 20.81
CA ARG A 169 10.24 1.69 19.58
C ARG A 169 10.01 0.62 18.51
N LEU A 170 11.00 -0.24 18.24
CA LEU A 170 10.87 -1.34 17.28
C LEU A 170 9.79 -2.34 17.73
N ARG A 171 9.77 -2.68 19.03
CA ARG A 171 8.77 -3.55 19.65
C ARG A 171 7.36 -3.02 19.48
N SER A 172 7.15 -1.71 19.62
CA SER A 172 5.82 -1.10 19.42
C SER A 172 5.32 -1.24 17.98
N ILE A 173 6.20 -1.11 16.99
CA ILE A 173 5.86 -1.29 15.56
C ILE A 173 5.60 -2.76 15.27
N ALA A 174 6.46 -3.65 15.78
CA ALA A 174 6.29 -5.09 15.64
C ALA A 174 4.97 -5.55 16.27
N SER A 175 4.59 -5.01 17.43
CA SER A 175 3.30 -5.30 18.08
C SER A 175 2.11 -4.86 17.22
N ARG A 176 2.15 -3.67 16.61
CA ARG A 176 1.10 -3.23 15.66
C ARG A 176 1.06 -4.08 14.40
N ALA A 177 2.22 -4.48 13.88
CA ALA A 177 2.28 -5.38 12.74
C ALA A 177 1.70 -6.76 13.11
N GLN A 178 2.00 -7.28 14.30
CA GLN A 178 1.46 -8.53 14.81
C GLN A 178 -0.07 -8.48 14.95
N THR A 179 -0.65 -7.36 15.43
CA THR A 179 -2.11 -7.25 15.49
C THR A 179 -2.75 -7.28 14.10
N VAL A 180 -2.17 -6.59 13.11
CA VAL A 180 -2.68 -6.60 11.73
C VAL A 180 -2.54 -7.98 11.08
N VAL A 181 -1.40 -8.64 11.28
CA VAL A 181 -1.17 -10.01 10.77
C VAL A 181 -2.14 -10.99 11.44
N GLY A 182 -2.38 -10.85 12.75
CA GLY A 182 -3.36 -11.63 13.49
C GLY A 182 -4.79 -11.45 12.96
N ASP A 183 -5.19 -10.21 12.67
CA ASP A 183 -6.50 -9.92 12.07
C ASP A 183 -6.64 -10.57 10.69
N ILE A 184 -5.61 -10.47 9.84
CA ILE A 184 -5.59 -11.10 8.50
C ILE A 184 -5.66 -12.62 8.62
N ALA A 185 -4.89 -13.20 9.54
CA ALA A 185 -4.90 -14.65 9.80
C ALA A 185 -6.30 -15.10 10.24
N GLY A 186 -6.93 -14.39 11.19
CA GLY A 186 -8.29 -14.71 11.64
C GLY A 186 -9.33 -14.60 10.52
N GLN A 187 -9.23 -13.61 9.63
CA GLN A 187 -10.10 -13.54 8.45
C GLN A 187 -9.86 -14.72 7.50
N GLY A 188 -8.59 -15.08 7.26
CA GLY A 188 -8.23 -16.24 6.43
C GLY A 188 -8.73 -17.55 7.00
N GLU A 189 -8.63 -17.74 8.32
CA GLU A 189 -9.14 -18.92 9.03
C GLU A 189 -10.66 -19.04 8.91
N ARG A 190 -11.40 -17.93 9.01
CA ARG A 190 -12.85 -17.93 8.78
C ARG A 190 -13.22 -18.32 7.36
N VAL A 191 -12.45 -17.88 6.37
CA VAL A 191 -12.62 -18.34 4.97
C VAL A 191 -12.30 -19.83 4.84
N GLN A 192 -11.22 -20.30 5.46
CA GLN A 192 -10.88 -21.72 5.47
C GLN A 192 -11.94 -22.56 6.21
N ALA A 193 -12.57 -22.01 7.25
CA ALA A 193 -13.65 -22.66 7.99
C ALA A 193 -14.88 -22.94 7.10
N LEU A 194 -15.15 -22.08 6.11
CA LEU A 194 -16.24 -22.29 5.13
C LEU A 194 -16.02 -23.51 4.22
N LEU A 195 -14.77 -23.92 4.01
CA LEU A 195 -14.40 -25.03 3.13
C LEU A 195 -13.96 -26.29 3.87
N SER A 196 -13.56 -26.17 5.14
CA SER A 196 -12.97 -27.27 5.91
C SER A 196 -13.99 -28.24 6.53
N TRP A 197 -15.30 -28.08 6.23
CA TRP A 197 -16.42 -28.90 6.76
C TRP A 197 -16.49 -29.01 8.29
N ARG A 198 -15.76 -28.15 9.03
CA ARG A 198 -15.71 -28.14 10.50
C ARG A 198 -17.09 -27.92 11.11
N ASP A 199 -17.89 -27.04 10.51
CA ASP A 199 -19.30 -26.83 10.83
C ASP A 199 -20.19 -27.30 9.65
N PRO A 200 -20.71 -28.53 9.67
CA PRO A 200 -21.41 -29.12 8.52
C PRO A 200 -22.65 -28.35 8.10
N ARG A 201 -23.29 -27.63 9.04
CA ARG A 201 -24.42 -26.74 8.73
C ARG A 201 -23.98 -25.47 8.02
N ALA A 202 -22.87 -24.87 8.45
CA ALA A 202 -22.37 -23.63 7.88
C ALA A 202 -21.80 -23.86 6.47
N THR A 203 -21.01 -24.92 6.31
CA THR A 203 -20.42 -25.28 5.02
C THR A 203 -21.47 -25.76 4.03
N SER A 204 -22.50 -26.50 4.43
CA SER A 204 -23.60 -26.89 3.52
C SER A 204 -24.40 -25.69 3.01
N ILE A 205 -24.75 -24.72 3.89
CA ILE A 205 -25.39 -23.47 3.46
C ILE A 205 -24.49 -22.72 2.47
N PHE A 206 -23.20 -22.62 2.76
CA PHE A 206 -22.23 -21.97 1.86
C PHE A 206 -22.12 -22.67 0.50
N MET A 207 -22.04 -24.01 0.48
CA MET A 207 -21.96 -24.80 -0.76
C MET A 207 -23.21 -24.66 -1.62
N VAL A 208 -24.40 -24.69 -1.02
CA VAL A 208 -25.67 -24.45 -1.73
C VAL A 208 -25.71 -23.02 -2.28
N LEU A 209 -25.31 -22.01 -1.49
CA LEU A 209 -25.22 -20.63 -1.95
C LEU A 209 -24.23 -20.48 -3.12
N CYS A 210 -23.08 -21.15 -3.07
CA CYS A 210 -22.09 -21.16 -4.15
C CYS A 210 -22.67 -21.81 -5.43
N LEU A 211 -23.37 -22.95 -5.31
CA LEU A 211 -24.01 -23.63 -6.43
C LEU A 211 -25.08 -22.73 -7.07
N VAL A 212 -25.97 -22.14 -6.26
CA VAL A 212 -26.99 -21.19 -6.73
C VAL A 212 -26.33 -19.98 -7.39
N SER A 213 -25.30 -19.40 -6.75
CA SER A 213 -24.56 -18.28 -7.33
C SER A 213 -23.92 -18.64 -8.67
N THR A 214 -23.42 -19.86 -8.84
CA THR A 214 -22.82 -20.33 -10.09
C THR A 214 -23.88 -20.42 -11.20
N VAL A 215 -25.04 -21.00 -10.90
CA VAL A 215 -26.17 -21.08 -11.85
C VAL A 215 -26.65 -19.68 -12.22
N VAL A 216 -26.81 -18.78 -11.26
CA VAL A 216 -27.23 -17.40 -11.50
C VAL A 216 -26.21 -16.65 -12.35
N LEU A 217 -24.90 -16.75 -12.04
CA LEU A 217 -23.84 -16.09 -12.81
C LEU A 217 -23.66 -16.68 -14.22
N TYR A 218 -24.04 -17.94 -14.43
CA TYR A 218 -24.05 -18.57 -15.75
C TYR A 218 -25.21 -18.08 -16.62
N VAL A 219 -26.41 -17.94 -16.04
CA VAL A 219 -27.61 -17.54 -16.77
C VAL A 219 -27.69 -16.03 -16.98
N VAL A 220 -27.25 -15.24 -16.00
CA VAL A 220 -27.35 -13.77 -16.03
C VAL A 220 -26.12 -13.19 -16.72
N PRO A 221 -26.28 -12.35 -17.76
CA PRO A 221 -25.14 -11.73 -18.42
C PRO A 221 -24.38 -10.84 -17.44
N PHE A 222 -23.05 -10.87 -17.50
CA PHE A 222 -22.16 -10.11 -16.59
C PHE A 222 -22.54 -8.63 -16.47
N LYS A 223 -23.04 -8.01 -17.53
CA LYS A 223 -23.54 -6.62 -17.55
C LYS A 223 -24.61 -6.37 -16.47
N VAL A 224 -25.57 -7.28 -16.32
CA VAL A 224 -26.66 -7.15 -15.34
C VAL A 224 -26.13 -7.27 -13.92
N PHE A 225 -25.17 -8.17 -13.68
CA PHE A 225 -24.52 -8.30 -12.38
C PHE A 225 -23.80 -7.02 -11.98
N VAL A 226 -22.98 -6.47 -12.89
CA VAL A 226 -22.28 -5.21 -12.66
C VAL A 226 -23.31 -4.12 -12.36
N LEU A 227 -24.32 -3.94 -13.23
CA LEU A 227 -25.38 -2.94 -13.07
C LEU A 227 -26.06 -3.00 -11.69
N LEU A 228 -26.52 -4.18 -11.29
CA LEU A 228 -27.18 -4.37 -9.99
C LEU A 228 -26.24 -4.06 -8.83
N ALA A 229 -24.99 -4.53 -8.91
CA ALA A 229 -24.01 -4.30 -7.86
C ALA A 229 -23.70 -2.80 -7.69
N GLY A 230 -23.50 -2.07 -8.79
CA GLY A 230 -23.25 -0.62 -8.73
C GLY A 230 -24.45 0.16 -8.18
N LEU A 231 -25.66 -0.14 -8.66
CA LEU A 231 -26.89 0.48 -8.15
C LEU A 231 -27.11 0.16 -6.67
N TYR A 232 -26.81 -1.06 -6.23
CA TYR A 232 -26.93 -1.46 -4.83
C TYR A 232 -25.91 -0.74 -3.93
N ILE A 233 -24.65 -0.62 -4.36
CA ILE A 233 -23.58 0.06 -3.60
C ILE A 233 -23.86 1.56 -3.52
N MET A 234 -24.27 2.18 -4.63
CA MET A 234 -24.53 3.62 -4.72
C MET A 234 -25.95 4.00 -4.28
N ARG A 235 -26.78 3.04 -3.86
CA ARG A 235 -28.19 3.27 -3.47
C ARG A 235 -28.36 4.41 -2.48
N HIS A 236 -29.48 5.12 -2.63
CA HIS A 236 -29.85 6.25 -1.78
C HIS A 236 -29.84 5.84 -0.29
N PRO A 237 -29.30 6.66 0.63
CA PRO A 237 -29.16 6.33 2.06
C PRO A 237 -30.47 5.92 2.73
N ARG A 238 -31.61 6.44 2.28
CA ARG A 238 -32.95 6.05 2.78
C ARG A 238 -33.25 4.56 2.64
N PHE A 239 -32.63 3.87 1.69
CA PHE A 239 -32.80 2.43 1.47
C PHE A 239 -31.71 1.58 2.12
N ARG A 240 -30.81 2.19 2.91
CA ARG A 240 -29.78 1.47 3.67
C ARG A 240 -30.33 1.12 5.06
N GLY A 241 -30.53 -0.18 5.31
CA GLY A 241 -30.82 -0.67 6.66
C GLY A 241 -29.66 -0.37 7.62
N LYS A 242 -29.97 -0.15 8.90
CA LYS A 242 -28.97 0.13 9.95
C LYS A 242 -28.20 -1.11 10.40
N THR A 243 -28.64 -2.31 10.00
CA THR A 243 -28.05 -3.59 10.38
C THR A 243 -27.11 -4.13 9.30
N PRO A 244 -26.00 -4.79 9.68
CA PRO A 244 -25.13 -5.44 8.72
C PRO A 244 -25.89 -6.56 7.98
N PRO A 245 -25.60 -6.80 6.69
CA PRO A 245 -26.18 -7.90 5.93
C PRO A 245 -26.04 -9.24 6.65
N GLY A 246 -27.05 -10.11 6.54
CA GLY A 246 -27.08 -11.42 7.19
C GLY A 246 -25.84 -12.27 6.89
N LEU A 247 -25.31 -12.22 5.66
CA LEU A 247 -24.07 -12.91 5.27
C LEU A 247 -22.84 -12.41 6.03
N ILE A 248 -22.73 -11.10 6.28
CA ILE A 248 -21.62 -10.53 7.04
C ILE A 248 -21.72 -10.93 8.52
N ASN A 249 -22.94 -10.97 9.07
CA ASN A 249 -23.17 -11.42 10.44
C ASN A 249 -22.85 -12.91 10.60
N PHE A 250 -23.25 -13.75 9.63
CA PHE A 250 -22.89 -15.16 9.58
C PHE A 250 -21.37 -15.35 9.50
N PHE A 251 -20.69 -14.65 8.59
CA PHE A 251 -19.25 -14.76 8.42
C PHE A 251 -18.47 -14.32 9.67
N ARG A 252 -18.91 -13.25 10.35
CA ARG A 252 -18.31 -12.80 11.62
C ARG A 252 -18.47 -13.80 12.76
N ARG A 253 -19.47 -14.68 12.69
CA ARG A 253 -19.75 -15.71 13.71
C ARG A 253 -19.02 -17.03 13.46
N LEU A 254 -18.31 -17.17 12.34
CA LEU A 254 -17.49 -18.35 12.08
C LEU A 254 -16.30 -18.41 13.04
N PRO A 255 -15.92 -19.63 13.46
CA PRO A 255 -14.81 -19.83 14.38
C PRO A 255 -13.49 -19.36 13.75
N ALA A 256 -12.71 -18.60 14.51
CA ALA A 256 -11.31 -18.32 14.23
C ALA A 256 -10.45 -19.10 15.24
N LYS A 257 -9.27 -19.55 14.85
CA LYS A 257 -8.37 -20.32 15.74
C LYS A 257 -7.66 -19.42 16.76
N THR A 258 -7.87 -18.11 16.68
CA THR A 258 -7.45 -17.16 17.71
C THR A 258 -7.96 -17.55 19.09
N ASP A 259 -9.18 -18.11 19.18
CA ASP A 259 -9.77 -18.55 20.45
C ASP A 259 -9.16 -19.86 20.99
N CYS A 260 -8.29 -20.50 20.21
CA CYS A 260 -7.54 -21.71 20.57
C CYS A 260 -6.05 -21.43 20.83
N MET A 261 -5.62 -20.17 20.74
CA MET A 261 -4.27 -19.75 21.11
C MET A 261 -4.23 -19.39 22.60
N LEU A 262 -3.13 -19.76 23.26
CA LEU A 262 -2.85 -19.55 24.68
C LEU A 262 -2.37 -18.11 24.95
#